data_AF-A0AAW5LUL1-F1
#
_entry.id   AF-A0AAW5LUL1-F1
#
_cell.length_a   1.000
_cell.length_b   1.000
_cell.length_c   1.000
_cell.angle_alpha   90.00
_cell.angle_beta   90.00
_cell.angle_gamma   90.00
#
_symmetry.space_group_name_H-M   'P 1'
#
loop_
_entity.id
_entity.type
_entity.pdbx_description
1 polymer ?
#
loop_
_entity_poly.entity_id
_entity_poly.type
_entity_poly.pdbx_seq_one_letter_code
_entity_poly.pdbx_strand_id
1 'polypeptide(L)'
;MSSIFDKYEYVAYPATVLTLTSELRVIIDDYREGKLDNREIEEIILFYANNNKEKLFDEDELNITVQRKLGKQRLNVLRNILKNNQK
;
A
#
# COMPACT_ATOMS: atom_id res chain seq x y z
N MET A 1 -11.79 -15.91 10.68
CA MET A 1 -11.34 -15.42 9.35
C MET A 1 -9.95 -14.85 9.58
N SER A 2 -8.92 -15.41 8.94
CA SER A 2 -7.58 -14.81 8.98
C SER A 2 -7.61 -13.54 8.14
N SER A 3 -7.07 -12.42 8.62
CA SER A 3 -7.01 -11.21 7.79
C SER A 3 -6.05 -11.44 6.62
N ILE A 4 -6.22 -10.69 5.53
CA ILE A 4 -5.28 -10.73 4.40
C ILE A 4 -3.84 -10.41 4.83
N PHE A 5 -3.69 -9.58 5.87
CA PHE A 5 -2.39 -9.26 6.45
C PHE A 5 -1.78 -10.46 7.17
N ASP A 6 -2.57 -11.23 7.92
CA ASP A 6 -2.09 -12.46 8.58
C ASP A 6 -1.70 -13.54 7.55
N LYS A 7 -2.43 -13.62 6.42
CA LYS A 7 -2.17 -14.60 5.34
C LYS A 7 -0.78 -14.44 4.75
N TYR A 8 -0.31 -13.20 4.61
CA TYR A 8 0.97 -12.87 3.97
C TYR A 8 2.02 -12.31 4.95
N GLU A 9 1.72 -12.35 6.26
CA GLU A 9 2.59 -11.85 7.32
C GLU A 9 2.96 -10.35 7.18
N TYR A 10 2.05 -9.54 6.63
CA TYR A 10 2.20 -8.09 6.51
C TYR A 10 1.78 -7.33 7.76
N VAL A 11 2.31 -6.12 7.95
CA VAL A 11 1.97 -5.26 9.09
C VAL A 11 0.76 -4.38 8.77
N ALA A 12 -0.44 -4.77 9.23
CA ALA A 12 -1.68 -4.01 9.01
C ALA A 12 -1.65 -2.58 9.59
N TYR A 13 -1.05 -2.39 10.77
CA TYR A 13 -1.01 -1.09 11.45
C TYR A 13 0.44 -0.63 11.67
N PRO A 14 1.10 -0.13 10.62
CA PRO A 14 2.49 0.32 10.72
C PRO A 14 2.60 1.53 11.66
N ALA A 15 3.55 1.47 12.60
CA ALA A 15 3.76 2.52 13.58
C ALA A 15 4.29 3.83 12.96
N THR A 16 5.01 3.76 11.84
CA THR A 16 5.67 4.90 11.22
C THR A 16 5.47 4.93 9.71
N VAL A 17 5.65 6.10 9.09
CA VAL A 17 5.66 6.26 7.62
C VAL A 17 6.71 5.35 6.97
N LEU A 18 7.86 5.16 7.64
CA LEU A 18 8.93 4.28 7.15
C LEU A 18 8.48 2.82 7.13
N THR A 19 7.83 2.35 8.20
CA THR A 19 7.27 0.99 8.26
C THR A 19 6.23 0.79 7.17
N LEU A 20 5.26 1.72 7.03
CA LEU A 20 4.26 1.68 5.97
C LEU A 20 4.90 1.60 4.58
N THR A 21 5.95 2.40 4.35
CA THR A 21 6.63 2.44 3.05
C THR A 21 7.38 1.13 2.76
N SER A 22 7.97 0.51 3.78
CA SER A 22 8.59 -0.82 3.65
C SER A 22 7.55 -1.89 3.32
N GLU A 23 6.41 -1.90 4.02
CA GLU A 23 5.31 -2.84 3.73
C GLU A 23 4.80 -2.66 2.29
N LEU A 24 4.48 -1.42 1.88
CA LEU A 24 4.04 -1.13 0.52
C LEU A 24 5.03 -1.60 -0.54
N ARG A 25 6.34 -1.55 -0.26
CA ARG A 25 7.35 -2.04 -1.17
C ARG A 25 7.25 -3.56 -1.35
N VAL A 26 7.18 -4.29 -0.24
CA VAL A 26 7.07 -5.76 -0.24
C VAL A 26 5.76 -6.19 -0.91
N ILE A 27 4.63 -5.62 -0.49
CA ILE A 27 3.29 -5.93 -1.02
C ILE A 27 3.22 -5.71 -2.54
N ILE A 28 3.72 -4.57 -3.04
CA ILE A 28 3.68 -4.30 -4.48
C ILE A 28 4.63 -5.22 -5.25
N ASP A 29 5.78 -5.59 -4.68
CA ASP A 29 6.69 -6.55 -5.30
C ASP A 29 6.05 -7.95 -5.34
N ASP A 30 5.40 -8.39 -4.28
CA ASP A 30 4.67 -9.66 -4.21
C ASP A 30 3.53 -9.73 -5.24
N TYR A 31 2.79 -8.65 -5.44
CA TYR A 31 1.80 -8.54 -6.51
C TYR A 31 2.43 -8.68 -7.91
N ARG A 32 3.57 -8.02 -8.15
CA ARG A 32 4.28 -8.12 -9.43
C ARG A 32 4.87 -9.51 -9.69
N GLU A 33 5.19 -10.23 -8.63
CA GLU A 33 5.63 -11.63 -8.66
C GLU A 33 4.45 -12.61 -8.77
N GLY A 34 3.21 -12.13 -8.74
CA GLY A 34 1.99 -12.96 -8.88
C GLY A 34 1.57 -13.68 -7.60
N LYS A 35 2.07 -13.28 -6.43
CA LYS A 35 1.67 -13.83 -5.12
C LYS A 35 0.35 -13.25 -4.60
N LEU A 36 0.01 -12.04 -5.05
CA LEU A 36 -1.26 -11.37 -4.80
C LEU A 36 -2.03 -11.26 -6.12
N ASP A 37 -3.33 -11.54 -6.07
CA ASP A 37 -4.22 -11.16 -7.16
C ASP A 37 -4.63 -9.67 -7.08
N ASN A 38 -5.35 -9.19 -8.10
CA ASN A 38 -5.79 -7.78 -8.16
C ASN A 38 -6.69 -7.40 -6.97
N ARG A 39 -7.57 -8.31 -6.54
CA ARG A 39 -8.50 -8.04 -5.45
C ARG A 39 -7.76 -7.94 -4.12
N GLU A 40 -6.77 -8.80 -3.91
CA GLU A 40 -5.94 -8.86 -2.72
C GLU A 40 -5.09 -7.59 -2.54
N ILE A 41 -4.40 -7.14 -3.59
CA ILE A 41 -3.62 -5.89 -3.50
C ILE A 41 -4.53 -4.67 -3.33
N GLU A 42 -5.69 -4.64 -3.98
CA GLU A 42 -6.67 -3.57 -3.82
C GLU A 42 -7.17 -3.50 -2.36
N GLU A 43 -7.55 -4.63 -1.78
CA GLU A 43 -7.98 -4.70 -0.38
C GLU A 43 -6.92 -4.14 0.58
N ILE A 44 -5.65 -4.54 0.42
CA ILE A 44 -4.55 -4.09 1.27
C ILE A 44 -4.29 -2.58 1.10
N ILE A 45 -4.21 -2.07 -0.13
CA ILE A 45 -3.91 -0.66 -0.38
C ILE A 45 -5.04 0.25 0.11
N LEU A 46 -6.30 -0.16 -0.10
CA LEU A 46 -7.45 0.60 0.40
C LEU A 46 -7.54 0.55 1.91
N PHE A 47 -7.17 -0.56 2.54
CA PHE A 47 -7.05 -0.64 3.97
C PHE A 47 -6.06 0.41 4.52
N TYR A 48 -4.86 0.51 3.94
CA TYR A 48 -3.88 1.54 4.34
C TYR A 48 -4.38 2.95 4.06
N ALA A 49 -5.05 3.19 2.93
CA ALA A 49 -5.60 4.50 2.61
C ALA A 49 -6.67 4.97 3.62
N ASN A 50 -7.45 4.05 4.16
CA ASN A 50 -8.52 4.35 5.12
C ASN A 50 -8.03 4.37 6.57
N ASN A 51 -7.11 3.49 6.95
CA ASN A 51 -6.71 3.29 8.35
C ASN A 51 -5.34 3.91 8.71
N ASN A 52 -4.55 4.31 7.71
CA ASN A 52 -3.25 4.93 7.90
C ASN A 52 -3.08 6.17 7.01
N LYS A 53 -4.18 6.91 6.82
CA LYS A 53 -4.26 8.08 5.93
C LYS A 53 -3.17 9.08 6.23
N GLU A 54 -2.94 9.38 7.50
CA GLU A 54 -1.93 10.33 8.00
C GLU A 54 -0.48 9.92 7.73
N LYS A 55 -0.25 8.64 7.40
CA LYS A 55 1.07 8.13 7.02
C LYS A 55 1.22 7.99 5.51
N LEU A 56 0.13 7.64 4.81
CA LEU A 56 0.11 7.42 3.37
C LEU A 56 0.06 8.73 2.59
N PHE A 57 -0.67 9.71 3.10
CA PHE A 57 -0.93 10.99 2.44
C PHE A 57 -0.33 12.17 3.22
N ASP A 58 -0.06 13.24 2.50
CA ASP A 58 0.29 14.56 2.98
C ASP A 58 -0.60 15.54 2.20
N GLU A 59 -1.57 16.13 2.88
CA GLU A 59 -2.70 16.84 2.27
C GLU A 59 -3.45 15.97 1.23
N ASP A 60 -3.49 16.41 -0.02
CA ASP A 60 -4.16 15.72 -1.15
C ASP A 60 -3.20 14.82 -1.96
N GLU A 61 -1.92 14.74 -1.55
CA GLU A 61 -0.88 14.01 -2.25
C GLU A 61 -0.33 12.85 -1.43
N LEU A 62 0.41 11.93 -2.06
CA LEU A 62 1.13 10.89 -1.32
C LEU A 62 2.24 11.51 -0.47
N ASN A 63 2.47 10.98 0.73
CA ASN A 63 3.56 11.43 1.59
C ASN A 63 4.91 11.39 0.86
N ILE A 64 5.73 12.45 0.99
CA ILE A 64 7.00 12.58 0.26
C ILE A 64 7.98 11.42 0.51
N THR A 65 7.94 10.82 1.70
CA THR A 65 8.77 9.66 2.05
C THR A 65 8.34 8.43 1.26
N VAL A 66 7.03 8.20 1.16
CA VAL A 66 6.43 7.12 0.35
C VAL A 66 6.83 7.31 -1.11
N GLN A 67 6.70 8.54 -1.64
CA GLN A 67 7.09 8.87 -3.00
C GLN A 67 8.57 8.57 -3.30
N ARG A 68 9.48 9.05 -2.44
CA ARG A 68 10.92 8.89 -2.67
C ARG A 68 11.39 7.44 -2.56
N LYS A 69 10.83 6.64 -1.65
CA LYS A 69 11.32 5.29 -1.35
C LYS A 69 10.68 4.18 -2.20
N LEU A 70 9.44 4.34 -2.68
CA LEU A 70 8.81 3.34 -3.54
C LEU A 70 9.39 3.32 -4.96
N GLY A 71 9.79 4.49 -5.46
CA GLY A 71 10.24 4.66 -6.84
C GLY A 71 9.11 4.58 -7.87
N LYS A 72 9.42 4.99 -9.11
CA LYS A 72 8.42 5.25 -10.16
C LYS A 72 7.47 4.08 -10.44
N GLN A 73 7.99 2.85 -10.56
CA GLN A 73 7.18 1.69 -10.93
C GLN A 73 6.14 1.33 -9.85
N ARG A 74 6.55 1.26 -8.59
CA ARG A 74 5.65 0.93 -7.47
C ARG A 74 4.64 2.04 -7.22
N LEU A 75 5.07 3.30 -7.35
CA LEU A 75 4.16 4.44 -7.26
C LEU A 75 3.06 4.39 -8.31
N ASN A 76 3.36 3.95 -9.55
CA ASN A 76 2.34 3.83 -10.57
C ASN A 76 1.28 2.78 -10.19
N VAL A 77 1.70 1.63 -9.64
CA VAL A 77 0.75 0.61 -9.15
C VAL A 77 -0.12 1.19 -8.03
N LEU A 78 0.49 1.79 -7.01
CA LEU A 78 -0.22 2.42 -5.89
C LEU A 78 -1.22 3.48 -6.37
N ARG A 79 -0.79 4.41 -7.21
CA ARG A 79 -1.66 5.48 -7.74
C ARG A 79 -2.82 4.95 -8.59
N ASN A 80 -2.57 3.92 -9.41
CA ASN A 80 -3.63 3.33 -10.23
C ASN A 80 -4.72 2.71 -9.36
N ILE A 81 -4.34 1.99 -8.30
CA ILE A 81 -5.29 1.37 -7.37
C ILE A 81 -6.09 2.42 -6.60
N LEU A 82 -5.42 3.46 -6.07
CA LEU A 82 -6.08 4.56 -5.36
C LEU A 82 -7.06 5.32 -6.28
N LYS A 83 -6.68 5.59 -7.53
CA LYS A 83 -7.51 6.30 -8.49
C LYS A 83 -8.76 5.53 -8.91
N ASN A 84 -8.65 4.20 -9.06
CA ASN A 84 -9.78 3.36 -9.49
C ASN A 84 -10.90 3.27 -8.46
N ASN A 85 -10.61 3.56 -7.18
CA ASN A 85 -11.54 3.45 -6.07
C ASN A 85 -12.10 4.80 -5.58
N GLN A 86 -11.75 5.91 -6.23
CA GLN A 86 -12.30 7.26 -5.95
C GLN A 86 -13.49 7.63 -6.87
N LYS A 87 -14.19 6.64 -7.43
CA LYS A 87 -15.37 6.85 -8.28
C LYS A 87 -16.68 6.72 -7.51
#